data_AF-A0A2V3HVC3-F1
#
_entry.id   AF-A0A2V3HVC3-F1
#
_cell.length_a   1.000
_cell.length_b   1.000
_cell.length_c   1.000
_cell.angle_alpha   90.00
_cell.angle_beta   90.00
_cell.angle_gamma   90.00
#
_symmetry.space_group_name_H-M   'P 1'
#
loop_
_entity.id
_entity.type
_entity.pdbx_description
1 polymer ?
#
loop_
_entity_poly.entity_id
_entity_poly.type
_entity_poly.pdbx_seq_one_letter_code
_entity_poly.pdbx_strand_id
1 'polypeptide(L)'
;MKSACTHCGEYAEDEACPRCAMLLPHIIGDHESLRPDPGTAAAVNAALQSARGQPAAERWDSLLDVLMLKQDAKALEEADRQEDWNGYSRTLWVAARQWHHDRERELWDENPPELPSEFETPSGGRLAKEPMCWTLDGERLPGPIPMADLADMLGSEAMSASKTAAAFDDWDEMLRALAACCWRIDDEPSVSWVSRRSEPLVPLPESLSNDPDDWEAEEMLEGLHNHGYHPFWHWAESVSVQEVMAQLMQCHIPQDIWGELSDDLGSVTAAWKAATDAGWPELHSQSSCPILLVRDDRLHLLVRVPTGFTSEPVPPDPAVWRFLITTALHPPNTPEGQLLRAIIWHWHMPTGEIQPDPPQQRALGFLHSVWRTGKKDFELVEPNSLLIRGVSGLAYRLRVVGRPGNALVKVWTYPDIECARANRLEVFICIQVFECKGPLPLGDRLASFLLALREDRKSASEISTLEMLFTAWDNCRPQDRAGWETMRERHPHGFVEVQNEEDDWPDEDDWTDEDVEDYDPHDCDDPRDHDIIPDPAPDEQHVLTGPSPTVADSDVESEVSALNELWQSIADAHGERMSG
;
A
#
# COMPACT_ATOMS: atom_id res chain seq x y z
N MET A 1 19.37 -25.91 -18.46
CA MET A 1 20.72 -25.36 -18.17
C MET A 1 20.57 -24.62 -16.86
N LYS A 2 21.45 -24.82 -15.87
CA LYS A 2 21.36 -24.07 -14.59
C LYS A 2 21.88 -22.66 -14.82
N SER A 3 21.01 -21.66 -14.79
CA SER A 3 21.37 -20.24 -14.79
C SER A 3 21.76 -19.82 -13.38
N ALA A 4 22.57 -18.77 -13.26
CA ALA A 4 22.76 -18.13 -11.96
C ALA A 4 21.47 -17.39 -11.59
N CYS A 5 21.06 -17.50 -10.33
CA CYS A 5 19.94 -16.80 -9.75
C CYS A 5 20.19 -15.31 -9.88
N THR A 6 19.21 -14.61 -10.42
CA THR A 6 19.28 -13.18 -10.74
C THR A 6 19.50 -12.31 -9.50
N HIS A 7 19.07 -12.77 -8.32
CA HIS A 7 19.11 -11.98 -7.07
C HIS A 7 20.33 -12.28 -6.17
N CYS A 8 20.87 -13.51 -6.18
CA CYS A 8 22.00 -13.88 -5.31
C CYS A 8 23.19 -14.54 -6.02
N GLY A 9 23.09 -14.79 -7.34
CA GLY A 9 24.16 -15.39 -8.14
C GLY A 9 24.34 -16.90 -7.99
N GLU A 10 23.44 -17.62 -7.29
CA GLU A 10 23.49 -19.08 -7.13
C GLU A 10 23.03 -19.84 -8.39
N TYR A 11 23.70 -20.91 -8.81
CA TYR A 11 23.16 -21.78 -9.86
C TYR A 11 21.82 -22.41 -9.44
N ALA A 12 20.74 -21.96 -10.07
CA ALA A 12 19.38 -22.42 -9.87
C ALA A 12 18.84 -23.05 -11.17
N GLU A 13 17.80 -23.88 -11.04
CA GLU A 13 17.06 -24.40 -12.20
C GLU A 13 16.05 -23.37 -12.72
N ASP A 14 15.61 -22.47 -11.84
CA ASP A 14 14.70 -21.35 -12.09
C ASP A 14 15.41 -19.99 -11.96
N GLU A 15 14.71 -18.89 -12.25
CA GLU A 15 15.24 -17.51 -12.19
C GLU A 15 15.66 -17.09 -10.76
N ALA A 16 14.88 -17.51 -9.76
CA ALA A 16 15.18 -17.33 -8.34
C ALA A 16 15.55 -18.67 -7.68
N CYS A 17 16.62 -18.70 -6.87
CA CYS A 17 16.90 -19.88 -6.05
C CYS A 17 15.88 -20.01 -4.90
N PRO A 18 15.67 -21.20 -4.33
CA PRO A 18 14.65 -21.41 -3.28
C PRO A 18 14.77 -20.48 -2.06
N ARG A 19 15.98 -20.00 -1.75
CA ARG A 19 16.22 -19.08 -0.63
C ARG A 19 15.82 -17.66 -0.96
N CYS A 20 16.09 -17.21 -2.18
CA CYS A 20 15.59 -15.93 -2.66
C CYS A 20 14.06 -16.00 -2.79
N ALA A 21 13.51 -17.07 -3.37
CA ALA A 21 12.07 -17.25 -3.50
C ALA A 21 11.33 -17.17 -2.15
N MET A 22 11.93 -17.68 -1.07
CA MET A 22 11.40 -17.55 0.30
C MET A 22 11.36 -16.09 0.79
N LEU A 23 12.35 -15.26 0.44
CA LEU A 23 12.50 -13.91 0.99
C LEU A 23 11.91 -12.82 0.11
N LEU A 24 11.84 -13.05 -1.21
CA LEU A 24 11.38 -12.05 -2.18
C LEU A 24 10.00 -11.49 -1.84
N PRO A 25 8.96 -12.30 -1.55
CA PRO A 25 7.64 -11.77 -1.20
C PRO A 25 7.68 -10.76 -0.04
N HIS A 26 8.57 -11.00 0.93
CA HIS A 26 8.75 -10.15 2.10
C HIS A 26 9.63 -8.91 1.84
N ILE A 27 10.45 -8.93 0.78
CA ILE A 27 11.37 -7.83 0.43
C ILE A 27 10.71 -6.88 -0.57
N ILE A 28 10.17 -7.42 -1.68
CA ILE A 28 9.69 -6.61 -2.80
C ILE A 28 8.20 -6.30 -2.71
N GLY A 29 7.47 -6.99 -1.83
CA GLY A 29 6.01 -6.92 -1.82
C GLY A 29 5.45 -7.42 -3.13
N ASP A 30 5.67 -8.70 -3.41
CA ASP A 30 5.06 -9.33 -4.58
C ASP A 30 3.57 -9.51 -4.29
N HIS A 31 2.84 -8.42 -4.41
CA HIS A 31 1.40 -8.39 -4.41
C HIS A 31 0.98 -9.00 -5.75
N GLU A 32 1.03 -10.33 -5.87
CA GLU A 32 0.41 -11.04 -7.00
C GLU A 32 -1.04 -10.58 -7.20
N SER A 33 -1.71 -10.18 -6.11
CA SER A 33 -3.03 -9.54 -6.12
C SER A 33 -3.11 -8.23 -6.90
N LEU A 34 -2.01 -7.47 -7.04
CA LEU A 34 -1.93 -6.24 -7.82
C LEU A 34 -1.40 -6.45 -9.25
N ARG A 35 -0.99 -7.67 -9.59
CA ARG A 35 -0.48 -7.96 -10.93
C ARG A 35 -1.64 -7.83 -11.92
N PRO A 36 -1.52 -6.94 -12.93
CA PRO A 36 -2.53 -6.82 -13.95
C PRO A 36 -2.61 -8.10 -14.78
N ASP A 37 -3.77 -8.35 -15.38
CA ASP A 37 -3.92 -9.42 -16.35
C ASP A 37 -2.98 -9.18 -17.56
N PRO A 38 -2.45 -10.25 -18.19
CA PRO A 38 -1.46 -10.10 -19.25
C PRO A 38 -1.94 -9.29 -20.47
N GLY A 39 -3.24 -9.30 -20.77
CA GLY A 39 -3.81 -8.59 -21.92
C GLY A 39 -3.81 -7.09 -21.69
N THR A 40 -4.40 -6.65 -20.58
CA THR A 40 -4.44 -5.24 -20.17
C THR A 40 -3.03 -4.70 -19.90
N ALA A 41 -2.15 -5.53 -19.31
CA ALA A 41 -0.75 -5.18 -19.11
C ALA A 41 -0.02 -4.86 -20.44
N ALA A 42 -0.19 -5.71 -21.47
CA ALA A 42 0.43 -5.51 -22.78
C ALA A 42 -0.11 -4.25 -23.48
N ALA A 43 -1.43 -4.04 -23.40
CA ALA A 43 -2.13 -2.86 -23.91
C ALA A 43 -1.59 -1.55 -23.35
N VAL A 44 -1.57 -1.42 -22.01
CA VAL A 44 -1.08 -0.20 -21.34
C VAL A 44 0.42 0.00 -21.57
N ASN A 45 1.21 -1.07 -21.53
CA ASN A 45 2.66 -0.98 -21.79
C ASN A 45 2.95 -0.50 -23.23
N ALA A 46 2.13 -0.89 -24.20
CA ALA A 46 2.21 -0.40 -25.57
C ALA A 46 1.81 1.08 -25.67
N ALA A 47 0.72 1.50 -25.02
CA ALA A 47 0.28 2.90 -24.98
C ALA A 47 1.34 3.82 -24.36
N LEU A 48 1.99 3.37 -23.27
CA LEU A 48 3.08 4.12 -22.63
C LEU A 48 4.37 4.14 -23.45
N GLN A 49 4.55 3.24 -24.41
CA GLN A 49 5.84 3.05 -25.09
C GLN A 49 6.32 4.31 -25.81
N SER A 50 5.42 5.04 -26.48
CA SER A 50 5.72 6.30 -27.19
C SER A 50 5.94 7.48 -26.25
N ALA A 51 5.34 7.46 -25.06
CA ALA A 51 5.40 8.55 -24.08
C ALA A 51 6.47 8.36 -22.99
N ARG A 52 7.24 7.25 -23.02
CA ARG A 52 8.30 6.99 -22.04
C ARG A 52 9.37 8.07 -22.04
N GLY A 53 9.65 8.61 -20.87
CA GLY A 53 10.63 9.69 -20.68
C GLY A 53 10.06 11.10 -20.91
N GLN A 54 8.80 11.22 -21.33
CA GLN A 54 8.10 12.51 -21.37
C GLN A 54 7.64 12.92 -19.97
N PRO A 55 7.29 14.21 -19.76
CA PRO A 55 6.62 14.68 -18.54
C PRO A 55 5.32 13.92 -18.27
N ALA A 56 4.89 13.87 -17.00
CA ALA A 56 3.70 13.12 -16.59
C ALA A 56 2.43 13.53 -17.36
N ALA A 57 2.25 14.83 -17.63
CA ALA A 57 1.10 15.34 -18.40
C ALA A 57 1.01 14.73 -19.82
N GLU A 58 2.12 14.72 -20.57
CA GLU A 58 2.13 14.14 -21.93
C GLU A 58 1.91 12.62 -21.94
N ARG A 59 2.33 11.93 -20.87
CA ARG A 59 2.02 10.50 -20.70
C ARG A 59 0.54 10.26 -20.44
N TRP A 60 -0.09 11.11 -19.63
CA TRP A 60 -1.52 11.05 -19.39
C TRP A 60 -2.32 11.31 -20.66
N ASP A 61 -1.94 12.32 -21.46
CA ASP A 61 -2.57 12.58 -22.76
C ASP A 61 -2.50 11.34 -23.67
N SER A 62 -1.31 10.74 -23.78
CA SER A 62 -1.10 9.54 -24.60
C SER A 62 -1.90 8.32 -24.09
N LEU A 63 -2.09 8.20 -22.77
CA LEU A 63 -2.92 7.16 -22.18
C LEU A 63 -4.39 7.39 -22.48
N LEU A 64 -4.89 8.62 -22.28
CA LEU A 64 -6.29 8.96 -22.49
C LEU A 64 -6.70 8.79 -23.96
N ASP A 65 -5.84 9.14 -24.91
CA ASP A 65 -6.10 8.97 -26.36
C ASP A 65 -6.36 7.52 -26.75
N VAL A 66 -5.73 6.58 -26.04
CA VAL A 66 -5.79 5.13 -26.32
C VAL A 66 -6.81 4.43 -25.41
N LEU A 67 -6.96 4.89 -24.18
CA LEU A 67 -7.77 4.27 -23.13
C LEU A 67 -9.08 5.04 -22.93
N MET A 68 -10.01 4.91 -23.87
CA MET A 68 -11.32 5.55 -23.80
C MET A 68 -12.33 4.69 -23.04
N LEU A 69 -12.60 5.04 -21.78
CA LEU A 69 -13.64 4.38 -20.98
C LEU A 69 -15.04 4.76 -21.49
N LYS A 70 -15.88 3.76 -21.78
CA LYS A 70 -17.33 3.97 -21.92
C LYS A 70 -17.96 3.81 -20.55
N GLN A 71 -18.34 4.90 -19.90
CA GLN A 71 -18.85 4.85 -18.53
C GLN A 71 -20.21 5.51 -18.42
N ASP A 72 -20.96 5.04 -17.41
CA ASP A 72 -22.25 5.57 -16.95
C ASP A 72 -22.04 5.91 -15.47
N ALA A 73 -21.24 6.97 -15.25
CA ALA A 73 -20.86 7.50 -13.95
C ALA A 73 -21.27 8.97 -13.95
N LYS A 74 -22.59 9.19 -13.96
CA LYS A 74 -23.23 10.47 -14.23
C LYS A 74 -22.61 11.63 -13.44
N ALA A 75 -22.36 11.43 -12.14
CA ALA A 75 -21.77 12.48 -11.29
C ALA A 75 -20.39 12.95 -11.78
N LEU A 76 -19.61 12.05 -12.40
CA LEU A 76 -18.27 12.33 -12.92
C LEU A 76 -18.28 12.81 -14.38
N GLU A 77 -19.39 12.71 -15.10
CA GLU A 77 -19.49 13.13 -16.50
C GLU A 77 -19.40 14.66 -16.65
N GLU A 78 -19.12 15.14 -17.86
CA GLU A 78 -19.20 16.58 -18.12
C GLU A 78 -20.66 17.04 -18.07
N ALA A 79 -20.93 18.14 -17.36
CA ALA A 79 -22.28 18.65 -17.24
C ALA A 79 -22.79 19.17 -18.60
N ASP A 80 -24.01 18.76 -18.97
CA ASP A 80 -24.69 19.26 -20.18
C ASP A 80 -25.10 20.75 -20.05
N ARG A 81 -25.03 21.31 -18.84
CA ARG A 81 -25.48 22.67 -18.51
C ARG A 81 -24.30 23.63 -18.34
N GLN A 82 -24.42 24.83 -18.92
CA GLN A 82 -23.57 25.94 -18.48
C GLN A 82 -24.05 26.43 -17.12
N GLU A 83 -23.31 26.11 -16.06
CA GLU A 83 -23.55 26.72 -14.75
C GLU A 83 -23.03 28.16 -14.72
N ASP A 84 -23.85 29.07 -14.18
CA ASP A 84 -23.48 30.44 -13.85
C ASP A 84 -22.59 30.43 -12.59
N TRP A 85 -21.38 29.89 -12.71
CA TRP A 85 -20.34 29.93 -11.69
C TRP A 85 -19.88 31.38 -11.49
N ASN A 86 -20.50 32.04 -10.52
CA ASN A 86 -20.40 33.49 -10.32
C ASN A 86 -19.07 33.91 -9.66
N GLY A 87 -18.74 35.20 -9.77
CA GLY A 87 -17.42 35.71 -9.43
C GLY A 87 -17.01 35.70 -7.95
N TYR A 88 -17.94 35.60 -6.99
CA TYR A 88 -17.58 35.68 -5.56
C TYR A 88 -16.93 34.39 -5.08
N SER A 89 -17.57 33.25 -5.34
CA SER A 89 -17.07 31.91 -4.98
C SER A 89 -15.74 31.61 -5.68
N ARG A 90 -15.63 31.98 -6.96
CA ARG A 90 -14.36 31.87 -7.73
C ARG A 90 -13.23 32.73 -7.15
N THR A 91 -13.52 33.87 -6.52
CA THR A 91 -12.47 34.75 -5.97
C THR A 91 -11.72 34.05 -4.82
N LEU A 92 -12.41 33.24 -4.01
CA LEU A 92 -11.77 32.45 -2.95
C LEU A 92 -10.86 31.37 -3.53
N TRP A 93 -11.29 30.68 -4.58
CA TRP A 93 -10.46 29.70 -5.28
C TRP A 93 -9.22 30.34 -5.94
N VAL A 94 -9.35 31.53 -6.52
CA VAL A 94 -8.20 32.31 -7.04
C VAL A 94 -7.24 32.69 -5.92
N ALA A 95 -7.75 33.09 -4.75
CA ALA A 95 -6.92 33.41 -3.59
C ALA A 95 -6.18 32.18 -3.04
N ALA A 96 -6.88 31.04 -2.90
CA ALA A 96 -6.27 29.77 -2.51
C ALA A 96 -5.20 29.31 -3.50
N ARG A 97 -5.45 29.48 -4.80
CA ARG A 97 -4.45 29.19 -5.83
C ARG A 97 -3.19 30.01 -5.60
N GLN A 98 -3.34 31.33 -5.48
CA GLN A 98 -2.20 32.22 -5.23
C GLN A 98 -1.46 31.85 -3.95
N TRP A 99 -2.18 31.49 -2.89
CA TRP A 99 -1.62 31.02 -1.62
C TRP A 99 -0.71 29.80 -1.80
N HIS A 100 -1.17 28.75 -2.51
CA HIS A 100 -0.37 27.55 -2.79
C HIS A 100 0.84 27.85 -3.69
N HIS A 101 0.69 28.69 -4.72
CA HIS A 101 1.81 29.12 -5.57
C HIS A 101 2.88 29.88 -4.79
N ASP A 102 2.49 30.70 -3.81
CA ASP A 102 3.44 31.43 -2.96
C ASP A 102 4.15 30.49 -1.97
N ARG A 103 3.44 29.46 -1.46
CA ARG A 103 4.05 28.38 -0.64
C ARG A 103 5.15 27.66 -1.40
N GLU A 104 4.84 27.20 -2.61
CA GLU A 104 5.73 26.39 -3.43
C GLU A 104 6.98 27.15 -3.90
N ARG A 105 6.88 28.48 -3.97
CA ARG A 105 8.01 29.35 -4.30
C ARG A 105 8.80 29.79 -3.06
N GLU A 106 8.48 29.26 -1.89
CA GLU A 106 9.07 29.62 -0.60
C GLU A 106 9.03 31.14 -0.35
N LEU A 107 7.93 31.78 -0.78
CA LEU A 107 7.75 33.24 -0.67
C LEU A 107 7.11 33.65 0.67
N TRP A 108 6.77 32.69 1.53
CA TRP A 108 6.23 32.95 2.85
C TRP A 108 7.33 33.37 3.82
N ASP A 109 7.01 34.35 4.66
CA ASP A 109 7.83 34.73 5.80
C ASP A 109 7.46 33.88 7.03
N GLU A 110 7.95 34.25 8.21
CA GLU A 110 7.70 33.53 9.47
C GLU A 110 6.20 33.44 9.85
N ASN A 111 5.30 34.19 9.21
CA ASN A 111 3.85 34.17 9.45
C ASN A 111 3.06 34.09 8.13
N PRO A 112 2.88 32.88 7.56
CA PRO A 112 2.16 32.73 6.30
C PRO A 112 0.71 33.23 6.44
N PRO A 113 0.13 33.78 5.35
CA PRO A 113 -1.28 34.17 5.36
C PRO A 113 -2.18 32.97 5.64
N GLU A 114 -3.33 33.19 6.28
CA GLU A 114 -4.31 32.12 6.50
C GLU A 114 -5.01 31.74 5.18
N LEU A 115 -5.10 30.44 4.89
CA LEU A 115 -5.95 29.92 3.81
C LEU A 115 -7.42 30.15 4.18
N PRO A 116 -8.31 30.51 3.24
CA PRO A 116 -9.74 30.58 3.53
C PRO A 116 -10.26 29.28 4.16
N SER A 117 -11.11 29.40 5.18
CA SER A 117 -11.62 28.26 5.94
C SER A 117 -12.73 27.47 5.22
N GLU A 118 -13.43 28.13 4.30
CA GLU A 118 -14.57 27.56 3.55
C GLU A 118 -14.50 27.95 2.08
N PHE A 119 -14.84 26.98 1.22
CA PHE A 119 -14.92 27.10 -0.22
C PHE A 119 -16.27 26.59 -0.71
N GLU A 120 -16.96 27.38 -1.53
CA GLU A 120 -18.15 26.90 -2.23
C GLU A 120 -17.71 26.11 -3.47
N THR A 121 -18.36 24.99 -3.76
CA THR A 121 -18.14 24.17 -4.95
C THR A 121 -19.04 24.63 -6.11
N PRO A 122 -18.74 24.27 -7.37
CA PRO A 122 -19.63 24.59 -8.48
C PRO A 122 -21.07 24.07 -8.35
N SER A 123 -21.26 22.91 -7.70
CA SER A 123 -22.58 22.38 -7.34
C SER A 123 -23.31 23.19 -6.27
N GLY A 124 -22.60 24.05 -5.53
CA GLY A 124 -23.14 24.89 -4.45
C GLY A 124 -22.92 24.33 -3.04
N GLY A 125 -22.26 23.17 -2.92
CA GLY A 125 -21.80 22.61 -1.65
C GLY A 125 -20.70 23.44 -1.00
N ARG A 126 -20.48 23.20 0.29
CA ARG A 126 -19.49 23.91 1.11
C ARG A 126 -18.39 23.00 1.58
N LEU A 127 -17.22 23.12 0.98
CA LEU A 127 -16.00 22.44 1.40
C LEU A 127 -15.31 23.27 2.49
N ALA A 128 -15.13 22.70 3.68
CA ALA A 128 -14.44 23.35 4.79
C ALA A 128 -13.27 22.50 5.29
N LYS A 129 -12.20 23.17 5.73
CA LYS A 129 -11.09 22.51 6.41
C LYS A 129 -11.30 22.63 7.92
N GLU A 130 -11.55 21.50 8.57
CA GLU A 130 -11.54 21.37 10.02
C GLU A 130 -10.16 20.89 10.49
N PRO A 131 -9.81 20.99 11.79
CA PRO A 131 -8.47 20.65 12.27
C PRO A 131 -7.98 19.26 11.84
N MET A 132 -8.88 18.27 11.80
CA MET A 132 -8.53 16.86 11.59
C MET A 132 -9.11 16.26 10.29
N CYS A 133 -9.92 17.00 9.54
CA CYS A 133 -10.56 16.48 8.33
C CYS A 133 -11.07 17.57 7.40
N TRP A 134 -11.47 17.15 6.19
CA TRP A 134 -12.28 17.97 5.31
C TRP A 134 -13.75 17.63 5.50
N THR A 135 -14.60 18.65 5.51
CA THR A 135 -16.06 18.47 5.55
C THR A 135 -16.69 19.06 4.31
N LEU A 136 -17.75 18.42 3.82
CA LEU A 136 -18.58 18.88 2.72
C LEU A 136 -20.02 19.01 3.22
N ASP A 137 -20.56 20.23 3.22
CA ASP A 137 -21.86 20.56 3.80
C ASP A 137 -22.02 20.14 5.28
N GLY A 138 -20.91 20.07 6.00
CA GLY A 138 -20.84 19.65 7.41
C GLY A 138 -20.71 18.13 7.61
N GLU A 139 -20.66 17.34 6.53
CA GLU A 139 -20.38 15.90 6.59
C GLU A 139 -18.89 15.63 6.39
N ARG A 140 -18.31 14.74 7.19
CA ARG A 140 -16.88 14.38 7.11
C ARG A 140 -16.59 13.62 5.82
N LEU A 141 -15.60 14.08 5.07
CA LEU A 141 -15.08 13.36 3.92
C LEU A 141 -14.21 12.17 4.38
N PRO A 142 -14.24 11.04 3.65
CA PRO A 142 -13.54 9.81 4.04
C PRO A 142 -12.01 9.89 3.92
N GLY A 143 -11.48 10.91 3.23
CA GLY A 143 -10.05 11.05 3.00
C GLY A 143 -9.61 12.48 2.71
N PRO A 144 -8.30 12.69 2.46
CA PRO A 144 -7.74 14.01 2.19
C PRO A 144 -8.14 14.52 0.80
N ILE A 145 -8.04 15.82 0.63
CA ILE A 145 -8.35 16.52 -0.62
C ILE A 145 -7.09 17.22 -1.16
N PRO A 146 -6.75 17.04 -2.46
CA PRO A 146 -5.63 17.73 -3.10
C PRO A 146 -5.99 19.21 -3.38
N MET A 147 -5.95 20.02 -2.32
CA MET A 147 -6.44 21.40 -2.34
C MET A 147 -5.68 22.30 -3.31
N ALA A 148 -4.37 22.10 -3.48
CA ALA A 148 -3.58 22.91 -4.41
C ALA A 148 -4.02 22.68 -5.86
N ASP A 149 -4.32 21.43 -6.23
CA ASP A 149 -4.77 21.08 -7.57
C ASP A 149 -6.21 21.52 -7.83
N LEU A 150 -7.10 21.40 -6.84
CA LEU A 150 -8.45 21.96 -6.93
C LEU A 150 -8.40 23.49 -7.10
N ALA A 151 -7.53 24.17 -6.36
CA ALA A 151 -7.33 25.60 -6.50
C ALA A 151 -6.75 25.98 -7.87
N ASP A 152 -5.83 25.17 -8.41
CA ASP A 152 -5.35 25.34 -9.78
C ASP A 152 -6.48 25.15 -10.80
N MET A 153 -7.36 24.16 -10.62
CA MET A 153 -8.47 23.87 -11.54
C MET A 153 -9.56 24.96 -11.49
N LEU A 154 -10.06 25.30 -10.30
CA LEU A 154 -11.17 26.22 -10.06
C LEU A 154 -10.76 27.71 -10.08
N GLY A 155 -9.51 27.98 -9.69
CA GLY A 155 -8.90 29.32 -9.70
C GLY A 155 -8.18 29.68 -11.00
N SER A 156 -8.15 28.79 -12.00
CA SER A 156 -7.53 29.09 -13.29
C SER A 156 -8.33 30.11 -14.10
N GLU A 157 -7.63 31.09 -14.69
CA GLU A 157 -8.18 31.99 -15.70
C GLU A 157 -8.07 31.44 -17.14
N ALA A 158 -7.35 30.34 -17.33
CA ALA A 158 -7.08 29.77 -18.65
C ALA A 158 -8.32 29.12 -19.29
N MET A 159 -9.26 28.64 -18.47
CA MET A 159 -10.58 28.17 -18.90
C MET A 159 -11.67 29.16 -18.47
N SER A 160 -12.76 29.24 -19.24
CA SER A 160 -13.92 30.03 -18.81
C SER A 160 -14.52 29.39 -17.55
N ALA A 161 -14.98 30.22 -16.60
CA ALA A 161 -15.59 29.74 -15.36
C ALA A 161 -16.70 28.70 -15.59
N SER A 162 -17.49 28.91 -16.65
CA SER A 162 -18.55 27.98 -17.07
C SER A 162 -18.01 26.65 -17.61
N LYS A 163 -16.86 26.62 -18.27
CA LYS A 163 -16.25 25.35 -18.74
C LYS A 163 -15.64 24.57 -17.57
N THR A 164 -15.03 25.27 -16.62
CA THR A 164 -14.52 24.63 -15.40
C THR A 164 -15.66 24.08 -14.57
N ALA A 165 -16.73 24.85 -14.35
CA ALA A 165 -17.90 24.37 -13.60
C ALA A 165 -18.54 23.15 -14.27
N ALA A 166 -18.65 23.14 -15.60
CA ALA A 166 -19.18 22.01 -16.35
C ALA A 166 -18.23 20.81 -16.49
N ALA A 167 -17.07 20.81 -15.83
CA ALA A 167 -16.12 19.71 -15.91
C ALA A 167 -16.63 18.42 -15.26
N PHE A 168 -17.58 18.52 -14.33
CA PHE A 168 -18.28 17.42 -13.66
C PHE A 168 -19.77 17.79 -13.55
N ASP A 169 -20.69 16.81 -13.64
CA ASP A 169 -22.14 17.02 -13.47
C ASP A 169 -22.47 17.34 -12.01
N ASP A 170 -21.75 16.70 -11.09
CA ASP A 170 -21.81 17.01 -9.66
C ASP A 170 -20.42 17.03 -9.01
N TRP A 171 -19.97 18.23 -8.66
CA TRP A 171 -18.72 18.47 -7.96
C TRP A 171 -18.70 17.93 -6.53
N ASP A 172 -19.82 17.98 -5.83
CA ASP A 172 -19.89 17.54 -4.43
C ASP A 172 -19.68 16.03 -4.36
N GLU A 173 -20.35 15.32 -5.28
CA GLU A 173 -20.24 13.88 -5.42
C GLU A 173 -18.88 13.43 -5.95
N MET A 174 -18.32 14.18 -6.91
CA MET A 174 -16.94 13.98 -7.35
C MET A 174 -15.94 14.14 -6.19
N LEU A 175 -16.12 15.13 -5.31
CA LEU A 175 -15.23 15.34 -4.16
C LEU A 175 -15.34 14.20 -3.13
N ARG A 176 -16.55 13.68 -2.86
CA ARG A 176 -16.73 12.48 -2.02
C ARG A 176 -16.00 11.27 -2.61
N ALA A 177 -16.19 11.02 -3.91
CA ALA A 177 -15.55 9.94 -4.63
C ALA A 177 -14.01 10.08 -4.66
N LEU A 178 -13.50 11.29 -4.88
CA LEU A 178 -12.07 11.59 -4.86
C LEU A 178 -11.46 11.38 -3.47
N ALA A 179 -12.10 11.92 -2.42
CA ALA A 179 -11.67 11.76 -1.04
C ALA A 179 -11.58 10.27 -0.65
N ALA A 180 -12.56 9.47 -1.04
CA ALA A 180 -12.59 8.03 -0.75
C ALA A 180 -11.43 7.27 -1.40
N CYS A 181 -10.88 7.77 -2.52
CA CYS A 181 -9.76 7.16 -3.22
C CYS A 181 -8.39 7.62 -2.70
N CYS A 182 -8.33 8.76 -2.00
CA CYS A 182 -7.08 9.43 -1.66
C CYS A 182 -6.53 9.01 -0.30
N TRP A 183 -5.20 8.95 -0.21
CA TRP A 183 -4.46 8.69 1.03
C TRP A 183 -3.49 9.82 1.32
N ARG A 184 -3.39 10.23 2.58
CA ARG A 184 -2.40 11.25 2.96
C ARG A 184 -1.02 10.60 3.07
N ILE A 185 -0.02 11.27 2.53
CA ILE A 185 1.37 10.88 2.69
C ILE A 185 2.26 12.11 2.71
N ASP A 186 3.15 12.19 3.68
CA ASP A 186 4.14 13.28 3.77
C ASP A 186 5.46 12.90 3.07
N ASP A 187 5.84 11.62 3.17
CA ASP A 187 7.07 11.06 2.61
C ASP A 187 6.86 10.24 1.32
N GLU A 188 7.95 9.74 0.75
CA GLU A 188 7.93 8.81 -0.39
C GLU A 188 7.37 7.42 0.02
N PRO A 189 6.45 6.83 -0.76
CA PRO A 189 5.81 5.56 -0.38
C PRO A 189 6.80 4.40 -0.39
N SER A 190 7.07 3.81 0.79
CA SER A 190 7.86 2.60 0.91
C SER A 190 7.03 1.33 0.66
N VAL A 191 7.69 0.20 0.35
CA VAL A 191 7.04 -1.13 0.27
C VAL A 191 6.28 -1.46 1.56
N SER A 192 6.85 -1.08 2.72
CA SER A 192 6.21 -1.30 4.02
C SER A 192 4.97 -0.43 4.19
N TRP A 193 5.01 0.82 3.73
CA TRP A 193 3.88 1.75 3.80
C TRP A 193 2.70 1.24 2.97
N VAL A 194 2.96 0.86 1.71
CA VAL A 194 1.94 0.31 0.80
C VAL A 194 1.38 -0.99 1.37
N SER A 195 2.24 -1.87 1.88
CA SER A 195 1.77 -3.17 2.37
C SER A 195 0.98 -3.07 3.67
N ARG A 196 1.28 -2.13 4.57
CA ARG A 196 0.49 -1.89 5.79
C ARG A 196 -0.92 -1.38 5.46
N ARG A 197 -1.05 -0.60 4.38
CA ARG A 197 -2.32 0.00 3.93
C ARG A 197 -3.03 -0.80 2.85
N SER A 198 -2.50 -1.99 2.52
CA SER A 198 -3.16 -2.90 1.59
C SER A 198 -4.11 -3.80 2.36
N GLU A 199 -5.41 -3.54 2.24
CA GLU A 199 -6.44 -4.25 3.00
C GLU A 199 -7.38 -5.04 2.08
N PRO A 200 -8.11 -6.05 2.61
CA PRO A 200 -9.07 -6.83 1.83
C PRO A 200 -10.06 -5.95 1.05
N LEU A 201 -10.59 -6.44 -0.07
CA LEU A 201 -11.59 -5.67 -0.84
C LEU A 201 -12.88 -5.39 -0.06
N VAL A 202 -13.22 -6.32 0.82
CA VAL A 202 -14.38 -6.28 1.73
C VAL A 202 -13.93 -6.77 3.10
N PRO A 203 -14.44 -6.19 4.19
CA PRO A 203 -14.01 -6.54 5.54
C PRO A 203 -14.22 -8.04 5.82
N LEU A 204 -13.26 -8.67 6.49
CA LEU A 204 -13.37 -10.06 6.91
C LEU A 204 -14.32 -10.16 8.11
N PRO A 205 -15.35 -11.02 8.09
CA PRO A 205 -16.29 -11.17 9.21
C PRO A 205 -15.70 -11.84 10.46
N GLU A 206 -14.37 -11.84 10.67
CA GLU A 206 -13.73 -12.60 11.74
C GLU A 206 -14.20 -12.13 13.13
N SER A 207 -15.20 -12.87 13.64
CA SER A 207 -15.79 -12.83 14.97
C SER A 207 -16.23 -11.45 15.46
N LEU A 208 -17.28 -10.89 14.86
CA LEU A 208 -18.21 -10.10 15.67
C LEU A 208 -18.89 -11.07 16.63
N SER A 209 -18.44 -11.04 17.89
CA SER A 209 -19.26 -11.52 18.99
C SER A 209 -20.64 -10.89 18.88
N ASN A 210 -21.71 -11.68 18.99
CA ASN A 210 -23.07 -11.15 19.06
C ASN A 210 -23.38 -10.53 20.44
N ASP A 211 -22.35 -10.33 21.27
CA ASP A 211 -22.46 -9.74 22.59
C ASP A 211 -22.30 -8.21 22.47
N PRO A 212 -23.36 -7.43 22.73
CA PRO A 212 -23.32 -5.97 22.61
C PRO A 212 -22.46 -5.26 23.66
N ASP A 213 -21.87 -6.00 24.62
CA ASP A 213 -20.92 -5.47 25.62
C ASP A 213 -19.45 -5.87 25.29
N ASP A 214 -19.17 -6.37 24.08
CA ASP A 214 -17.81 -6.77 23.66
C ASP A 214 -17.02 -5.56 23.13
N TRP A 215 -16.30 -4.90 24.03
CA TRP A 215 -15.46 -3.74 23.74
C TRP A 215 -14.36 -4.02 22.68
N GLU A 216 -13.92 -5.28 22.52
CA GLU A 216 -12.98 -5.69 21.45
C GLU A 216 -13.65 -5.58 20.06
N ALA A 217 -14.97 -5.74 19.97
CA ALA A 217 -15.71 -5.57 18.72
C ALA A 217 -15.93 -4.10 18.36
N GLU A 218 -16.13 -3.21 19.34
CA GLU A 218 -16.19 -1.76 19.12
C GLU A 218 -14.82 -1.18 18.73
N GLU A 219 -13.73 -1.59 19.39
CA GLU A 219 -12.36 -1.15 19.04
C GLU A 219 -11.93 -1.67 17.66
N MET A 220 -12.33 -2.91 17.30
CA MET A 220 -12.13 -3.46 15.96
C MET A 220 -12.96 -2.72 14.90
N LEU A 221 -14.20 -2.32 15.21
CA LEU A 221 -15.03 -1.50 14.32
C LEU A 221 -14.43 -0.10 14.16
N GLU A 222 -13.98 0.57 15.22
CA GLU A 222 -13.29 1.87 15.13
C GLU A 222 -11.98 1.79 14.33
N GLY A 223 -11.24 0.68 14.46
CA GLY A 223 -10.07 0.40 13.61
C GLY A 223 -10.41 0.16 12.13
N LEU A 224 -11.54 -0.49 11.85
CA LEU A 224 -12.07 -0.75 10.51
C LEU A 224 -12.59 0.51 9.81
N HIS A 225 -13.28 1.40 10.54
CA HIS A 225 -13.78 2.68 10.00
C HIS A 225 -12.65 3.62 9.60
N ASN A 226 -11.46 3.46 10.19
CA ASN A 226 -10.33 4.30 9.84
C ASN A 226 -9.64 3.80 8.56
N HIS A 227 -9.30 2.51 8.35
CA HIS A 227 -8.59 2.06 7.13
C HIS A 227 -8.75 0.55 6.82
N GLY A 228 -9.90 0.09 6.32
CA GLY A 228 -10.18 -1.36 6.24
C GLY A 228 -10.50 -2.01 4.88
N TYR A 229 -10.82 -1.26 3.81
CA TYR A 229 -11.37 -1.88 2.59
C TYR A 229 -11.35 -0.97 1.35
N HIS A 230 -11.89 -1.47 0.23
CA HIS A 230 -11.82 -0.81 -1.06
C HIS A 230 -12.47 0.60 -1.06
N PRO A 231 -11.89 1.60 -1.77
CA PRO A 231 -12.40 2.98 -1.86
C PRO A 231 -13.90 3.13 -2.16
N PHE A 232 -14.46 2.21 -2.95
CA PHE A 232 -15.90 2.16 -3.25
C PHE A 232 -16.77 2.11 -2.01
N TRP A 233 -16.37 1.36 -0.99
CA TRP A 233 -17.18 1.21 0.21
C TRP A 233 -17.06 2.40 1.15
N HIS A 234 -15.88 3.04 1.22
CA HIS A 234 -15.71 4.33 1.89
C HIS A 234 -16.58 5.41 1.26
N TRP A 235 -16.63 5.44 -0.07
CA TRP A 235 -17.55 6.30 -0.80
C TRP A 235 -19.02 5.97 -0.47
N ALA A 236 -19.40 4.69 -0.54
CA ALA A 236 -20.77 4.24 -0.28
C ALA A 236 -21.28 4.61 1.12
N GLU A 237 -20.42 4.55 2.14
CA GLU A 237 -20.74 5.03 3.49
C GLU A 237 -20.93 6.55 3.56
N SER A 238 -20.15 7.30 2.80
CA SER A 238 -20.24 8.76 2.81
C SER A 238 -21.51 9.29 2.16
N VAL A 239 -22.17 8.49 1.31
CA VAL A 239 -23.37 8.90 0.56
C VAL A 239 -24.65 8.22 1.05
N SER A 240 -24.57 7.00 1.59
CA SER A 240 -25.75 6.28 2.06
C SER A 240 -26.07 6.64 3.50
N VAL A 241 -27.36 6.90 3.77
CA VAL A 241 -27.88 7.09 5.13
C VAL A 241 -28.00 5.76 5.89
N GLN A 242 -27.85 4.64 5.18
CA GLN A 242 -27.93 3.30 5.76
C GLN A 242 -26.54 2.83 6.23
N GLU A 243 -26.49 1.99 7.27
CA GLU A 243 -25.23 1.42 7.80
C GLU A 243 -24.63 0.39 6.81
N VAL A 244 -23.98 0.86 5.75
CA VAL A 244 -23.36 0.02 4.70
C VAL A 244 -22.39 -0.99 5.30
N MET A 245 -21.63 -0.61 6.33
CA MET A 245 -20.70 -1.52 7.00
C MET A 245 -21.39 -2.68 7.71
N ALA A 246 -22.49 -2.41 8.42
CA ALA A 246 -23.25 -3.46 9.07
C ALA A 246 -23.77 -4.50 8.04
N GLN A 247 -24.08 -4.05 6.83
CA GLN A 247 -24.53 -4.90 5.72
C GLN A 247 -23.37 -5.68 5.07
N LEU A 248 -22.20 -5.04 4.88
CA LEU A 248 -20.99 -5.72 4.39
C LEU A 248 -20.55 -6.85 5.32
N MET A 249 -20.58 -6.61 6.64
CA MET A 249 -20.22 -7.62 7.65
C MET A 249 -21.18 -8.82 7.64
N GLN A 250 -22.41 -8.64 7.17
CA GLN A 250 -23.40 -9.71 7.00
C GLN A 250 -23.29 -10.42 5.64
N CYS A 251 -22.31 -10.06 4.80
CA CYS A 251 -22.19 -10.52 3.43
C CYS A 251 -23.51 -10.34 2.63
N HIS A 252 -24.24 -9.26 2.89
CA HIS A 252 -25.54 -9.01 2.27
C HIS A 252 -25.82 -7.52 2.15
N ILE A 253 -25.88 -7.01 0.92
CA ILE A 253 -26.27 -5.62 0.64
C ILE A 253 -27.70 -5.62 0.06
N PRO A 254 -28.68 -5.00 0.74
CA PRO A 254 -30.06 -4.98 0.26
C PRO A 254 -30.23 -4.09 -0.99
N GLN A 255 -31.30 -4.35 -1.74
CA GLN A 255 -31.50 -3.82 -3.10
C GLN A 255 -31.79 -2.31 -3.15
N ASP A 256 -32.24 -1.75 -2.05
CA ASP A 256 -32.44 -0.31 -1.84
C ASP A 256 -31.11 0.43 -1.74
N ILE A 257 -30.13 -0.07 -0.97
CA ILE A 257 -28.78 0.52 -0.94
C ILE A 257 -28.17 0.50 -2.34
N TRP A 258 -28.25 -0.63 -3.05
CA TRP A 258 -27.78 -0.68 -4.44
C TRP A 258 -28.51 0.30 -5.36
N GLY A 259 -29.78 0.61 -5.07
CA GLY A 259 -30.56 1.59 -5.83
C GLY A 259 -30.05 3.01 -5.61
N GLU A 260 -29.85 3.40 -4.35
CA GLU A 260 -29.28 4.70 -3.95
C GLU A 260 -27.90 4.90 -4.59
N LEU A 261 -26.98 3.94 -4.45
CA LEU A 261 -25.62 4.04 -5.00
C LEU A 261 -25.57 4.05 -6.54
N SER A 262 -26.63 3.60 -7.22
CA SER A 262 -26.66 3.57 -8.69
C SER A 262 -27.01 4.92 -9.32
N ASP A 263 -27.55 5.86 -8.55
CA ASP A 263 -27.96 7.17 -9.06
C ASP A 263 -26.76 8.03 -9.50
N ASP A 264 -25.62 7.89 -8.82
CA ASP A 264 -24.40 8.68 -9.07
C ASP A 264 -23.33 7.90 -9.84
N LEU A 265 -23.03 6.67 -9.41
CA LEU A 265 -21.97 5.82 -9.96
C LEU A 265 -22.49 4.51 -10.56
N GLY A 266 -23.54 4.60 -11.38
CA GLY A 266 -24.28 3.45 -11.94
C GLY A 266 -23.42 2.29 -12.45
N SER A 267 -22.42 2.53 -13.31
CA SER A 267 -21.57 1.45 -13.85
C SER A 267 -20.68 0.82 -12.78
N VAL A 268 -20.12 1.62 -11.87
CA VAL A 268 -19.27 1.17 -10.75
C VAL A 268 -20.11 0.30 -9.79
N THR A 269 -21.29 0.80 -9.41
CA THR A 269 -22.22 0.14 -8.50
C THR A 269 -22.71 -1.18 -9.08
N ALA A 270 -23.04 -1.22 -10.38
CA ALA A 270 -23.41 -2.46 -11.06
C ALA A 270 -22.26 -3.50 -11.07
N ALA A 271 -21.02 -3.06 -11.25
CA ALA A 271 -19.85 -3.94 -11.22
C ALA A 271 -19.62 -4.54 -9.82
N TRP A 272 -19.74 -3.74 -8.76
CA TRP A 272 -19.65 -4.24 -7.38
C TRP A 272 -20.79 -5.19 -7.04
N LYS A 273 -22.01 -4.88 -7.45
CA LYS A 273 -23.15 -5.79 -7.28
C LYS A 273 -22.87 -7.13 -7.94
N ALA A 274 -22.43 -7.14 -9.21
CA ALA A 274 -22.07 -8.36 -9.91
C ALA A 274 -20.94 -9.14 -9.24
N ALA A 275 -19.93 -8.45 -8.69
CA ALA A 275 -18.83 -9.06 -7.95
C ALA A 275 -19.31 -9.71 -6.64
N THR A 276 -20.20 -9.05 -5.90
CA THR A 276 -20.80 -9.62 -4.67
C THR A 276 -21.74 -10.79 -4.97
N ASP A 277 -22.47 -10.75 -6.09
CA ASP A 277 -23.34 -11.84 -6.56
C ASP A 277 -22.52 -13.07 -7.02
N ALA A 278 -21.29 -12.87 -7.52
CA ALA A 278 -20.41 -13.94 -7.95
C ALA A 278 -19.83 -14.74 -6.77
N GLY A 279 -19.47 -14.06 -5.68
CA GLY A 279 -19.02 -14.73 -4.46
C GLY A 279 -18.18 -13.87 -3.51
N TRP A 280 -18.54 -13.90 -2.22
CA TRP A 280 -17.79 -13.26 -1.13
C TRP A 280 -16.38 -13.86 -0.88
N PRO A 281 -16.17 -15.19 -0.94
CA PRO A 281 -14.85 -15.77 -0.68
C PRO A 281 -13.75 -15.24 -1.60
N GLU A 282 -14.05 -15.04 -2.89
CA GLU A 282 -13.09 -14.46 -3.82
C GLU A 282 -12.74 -13.01 -3.46
N LEU A 283 -13.71 -12.22 -2.98
CA LEU A 283 -13.51 -10.82 -2.58
C LEU A 283 -12.66 -10.71 -1.31
N HIS A 284 -12.90 -11.55 -0.30
CA HIS A 284 -12.08 -11.59 0.92
C HIS A 284 -10.62 -12.02 0.66
N SER A 285 -10.39 -12.85 -0.37
CA SER A 285 -9.04 -13.31 -0.71
C SER A 285 -8.19 -12.27 -1.46
N GLN A 286 -8.82 -11.18 -1.90
CA GLN A 286 -8.16 -10.12 -2.65
C GLN A 286 -7.93 -8.91 -1.77
N SER A 287 -6.92 -8.12 -2.13
CA SER A 287 -6.59 -6.87 -1.45
C SER A 287 -6.67 -5.69 -2.41
N SER A 288 -7.12 -4.56 -1.87
CA SER A 288 -6.90 -3.23 -2.42
C SER A 288 -5.56 -2.69 -1.92
N CYS A 289 -4.96 -1.78 -2.66
CA CYS A 289 -3.80 -1.00 -2.20
C CYS A 289 -4.14 0.48 -2.32
N PRO A 290 -3.46 1.37 -1.58
CA PRO A 290 -3.54 2.80 -1.84
C PRO A 290 -3.10 3.08 -3.29
N ILE A 291 -3.86 3.91 -4.02
CA ILE A 291 -3.55 4.25 -5.42
C ILE A 291 -3.34 5.74 -5.58
N LEU A 292 -4.28 6.55 -5.11
CA LEU A 292 -4.19 8.01 -5.16
C LEU A 292 -3.66 8.52 -3.83
N LEU A 293 -2.68 9.41 -3.90
CA LEU A 293 -1.96 9.96 -2.76
C LEU A 293 -2.10 11.50 -2.78
N VAL A 294 -2.28 12.10 -1.61
CA VAL A 294 -2.23 13.54 -1.42
C VAL A 294 -0.96 13.85 -0.65
N ARG A 295 -0.03 14.53 -1.32
CA ARG A 295 1.26 14.97 -0.80
C ARG A 295 1.43 16.44 -1.12
N ASP A 296 1.77 17.25 -0.13
CA ASP A 296 1.89 18.71 -0.27
C ASP A 296 0.64 19.38 -0.87
N ASP A 297 -0.55 18.89 -0.50
CA ASP A 297 -1.86 19.28 -1.05
C ASP A 297 -2.03 19.03 -2.57
N ARG A 298 -1.18 18.21 -3.18
CA ARG A 298 -1.27 17.80 -4.60
C ARG A 298 -1.55 16.31 -4.75
N LEU A 299 -2.29 15.98 -5.79
CA LEU A 299 -2.67 14.63 -6.18
C LEU A 299 -1.50 13.94 -6.87
N HIS A 300 -1.19 12.75 -6.38
CA HIS A 300 -0.15 11.89 -6.92
C HIS A 300 -0.73 10.49 -7.15
N LEU A 301 -0.16 9.78 -8.11
CA LEU A 301 -0.41 8.38 -8.38
C LEU A 301 0.73 7.55 -7.77
N LEU A 302 0.39 6.53 -7.00
CA LEU A 302 1.34 5.50 -6.60
C LEU A 302 1.77 4.72 -7.84
N VAL A 303 3.07 4.69 -8.15
CA VAL A 303 3.61 3.90 -9.27
C VAL A 303 4.76 3.01 -8.83
N ARG A 304 5.01 1.93 -9.58
CA ARG A 304 6.13 1.04 -9.30
C ARG A 304 7.42 1.53 -9.94
N VAL A 305 8.50 1.38 -9.18
CA VAL A 305 9.89 1.60 -9.62
C VAL A 305 10.72 0.35 -9.39
N PRO A 306 11.90 0.21 -10.02
CA PRO A 306 12.68 -1.02 -9.96
C PRO A 306 12.99 -1.55 -8.56
N THR A 307 12.96 -0.72 -7.53
CA THR A 307 13.27 -1.10 -6.15
C THR A 307 12.11 -0.95 -5.17
N GLY A 308 10.88 -0.65 -5.63
CA GLY A 308 9.73 -0.42 -4.76
C GLY A 308 8.65 0.43 -5.41
N PHE A 309 8.22 1.48 -4.69
CA PHE A 309 7.18 2.42 -5.13
C PHE A 309 7.70 3.85 -5.11
N THR A 310 7.00 4.73 -5.81
CA THR A 310 7.20 6.18 -5.81
C THR A 310 5.88 6.89 -6.08
N SER A 311 5.80 8.18 -5.78
CA SER A 311 4.64 9.02 -6.08
C SER A 311 4.88 9.86 -7.33
N GLU A 312 3.99 9.76 -8.32
CA GLU A 312 4.06 10.59 -9.54
C GLU A 312 2.96 11.65 -9.55
N PRO A 313 3.27 12.92 -9.86
CA PRO A 313 2.27 13.98 -9.85
C PRO A 313 1.20 13.74 -10.93
N VAL A 314 -0.06 13.89 -10.55
CA VAL A 314 -1.20 13.84 -11.46
C VAL A 314 -1.54 15.28 -11.87
N PRO A 315 -1.69 15.58 -13.18
CA PRO A 315 -2.07 16.92 -13.60
C PRO A 315 -3.48 17.27 -13.10
N PRO A 316 -3.77 18.55 -12.79
CA PRO A 316 -5.12 19.02 -12.46
C PRO A 316 -6.00 19.11 -13.73
N ASP A 317 -6.14 17.99 -14.44
CA ASP A 317 -6.98 17.82 -15.63
C ASP A 317 -8.23 17.00 -15.26
N PRO A 318 -9.45 17.56 -15.44
CA PRO A 318 -10.69 16.85 -15.18
C PRO A 318 -10.80 15.50 -15.88
N ALA A 319 -10.34 15.36 -17.13
CA ALA A 319 -10.42 14.11 -17.86
C ALA A 319 -9.56 13.01 -17.22
N VAL A 320 -8.37 13.37 -16.74
CA VAL A 320 -7.48 12.46 -15.99
C VAL A 320 -8.11 12.09 -14.65
N TRP A 321 -8.69 13.07 -13.94
CA TRP A 321 -9.32 12.84 -12.64
C TRP A 321 -10.53 11.91 -12.73
N ARG A 322 -11.41 12.11 -13.73
CA ARG A 322 -12.52 11.17 -13.99
C ARG A 322 -12.02 9.76 -14.23
N PHE A 323 -11.03 9.61 -15.12
CA PHE A 323 -10.44 8.30 -15.41
C PHE A 323 -9.92 7.62 -14.15
N LEU A 324 -9.14 8.35 -13.34
CA LEU A 324 -8.53 7.83 -12.12
C LEU A 324 -9.55 7.49 -11.05
N ILE A 325 -10.47 8.39 -10.73
CA ILE A 325 -11.52 8.18 -9.72
C ILE A 325 -12.37 6.98 -10.14
N THR A 326 -12.86 6.95 -11.38
CA THR A 326 -13.73 5.86 -11.79
C THR A 326 -13.01 4.52 -11.79
N THR A 327 -11.79 4.43 -12.31
CA THR A 327 -11.03 3.17 -12.32
C THR A 327 -10.61 2.72 -10.92
N ALA A 328 -10.33 3.66 -10.00
CA ALA A 328 -10.01 3.36 -8.60
C ALA A 328 -11.22 2.84 -7.80
N LEU A 329 -12.44 3.24 -8.18
CA LEU A 329 -13.66 2.77 -7.54
C LEU A 329 -14.16 1.44 -8.10
N HIS A 330 -13.75 1.03 -9.30
CA HIS A 330 -14.15 -0.25 -9.87
C HIS A 330 -13.55 -1.46 -9.13
N PRO A 331 -14.25 -2.60 -9.05
CA PRO A 331 -13.68 -3.82 -8.50
C PRO A 331 -12.44 -4.23 -9.31
N PRO A 332 -11.36 -4.73 -8.67
CA PRO A 332 -10.10 -4.90 -9.39
C PRO A 332 -10.08 -5.99 -10.47
N ASN A 333 -11.06 -6.90 -10.49
CA ASN A 333 -11.18 -7.94 -11.52
C ASN A 333 -11.95 -7.50 -12.77
N THR A 334 -12.45 -6.27 -12.77
CA THR A 334 -13.08 -5.67 -13.95
C THR A 334 -12.02 -5.12 -14.91
N PRO A 335 -12.33 -4.99 -16.22
CA PRO A 335 -11.43 -4.35 -17.17
C PRO A 335 -10.94 -2.96 -16.70
N GLU A 336 -11.82 -2.17 -16.09
CA GLU A 336 -11.53 -0.84 -15.56
C GLU A 336 -10.53 -0.88 -14.40
N GLY A 337 -10.73 -1.78 -13.44
CA GLY A 337 -9.79 -1.98 -12.33
C GLY A 337 -8.43 -2.52 -12.80
N GLN A 338 -8.41 -3.35 -13.84
CA GLN A 338 -7.17 -3.87 -14.45
C GLN A 338 -6.37 -2.77 -15.17
N LEU A 339 -7.03 -1.79 -15.79
CA LEU A 339 -6.36 -0.66 -16.43
C LEU A 339 -5.51 0.13 -15.44
N LEU A 340 -6.09 0.49 -14.28
CA LEU A 340 -5.37 1.25 -13.27
C LEU A 340 -4.18 0.45 -12.70
N ARG A 341 -4.38 -0.84 -12.40
CA ARG A 341 -3.28 -1.74 -12.00
C ARG A 341 -2.18 -1.80 -13.05
N ALA A 342 -2.53 -1.89 -14.33
CA ALA A 342 -1.58 -1.93 -15.42
C ALA A 342 -0.80 -0.61 -15.58
N ILE A 343 -1.44 0.54 -15.36
CA ILE A 343 -0.79 1.86 -15.36
C ILE A 343 0.24 1.92 -14.22
N ILE A 344 -0.16 1.61 -12.99
CA ILE A 344 0.73 1.56 -11.81
C ILE A 344 1.93 0.62 -12.07
N TRP A 345 1.68 -0.52 -12.73
CA TRP A 345 2.66 -1.56 -13.00
C TRP A 345 3.70 -1.17 -14.06
N HIS A 346 3.27 -0.43 -15.10
CA HIS A 346 4.08 -0.16 -16.29
C HIS A 346 4.52 1.29 -16.48
N TRP A 347 4.09 2.22 -15.61
CA TRP A 347 4.39 3.66 -15.69
C TRP A 347 5.86 3.94 -15.96
N HIS A 348 6.75 3.45 -15.08
CA HIS A 348 8.21 3.55 -15.24
C HIS A 348 8.87 2.24 -15.66
N MET A 349 8.18 1.10 -15.50
CA MET A 349 8.78 -0.22 -15.65
C MET A 349 8.20 -1.02 -16.83
N PRO A 350 8.92 -1.12 -17.96
CA PRO A 350 8.51 -1.96 -19.09
C PRO A 350 8.33 -3.43 -18.74
N THR A 351 9.18 -3.95 -17.85
CA THR A 351 9.16 -5.35 -17.42
C THR A 351 8.16 -5.57 -16.28
N GLY A 352 7.90 -4.53 -15.47
CA GLY A 352 7.00 -4.62 -14.33
C GLY A 352 7.49 -5.53 -13.19
N GLU A 353 8.79 -5.81 -13.12
CA GLU A 353 9.38 -6.63 -12.05
C GLU A 353 10.13 -5.75 -11.06
N ILE A 354 9.69 -5.73 -9.80
CA ILE A 354 10.48 -5.12 -8.72
C ILE A 354 11.65 -6.05 -8.41
N GLN A 355 12.83 -5.47 -8.35
CA GLN A 355 14.04 -6.10 -7.88
C GLN A 355 14.33 -5.64 -6.44
N PRO A 356 14.94 -6.51 -5.61
CA PRO A 356 15.44 -6.07 -4.32
C PRO A 356 16.40 -4.89 -4.49
N ASP A 357 16.36 -3.93 -3.57
CA ASP A 357 17.30 -2.81 -3.55
C ASP A 357 18.76 -3.30 -3.38
N PRO A 358 19.78 -2.45 -3.67
CA PRO A 358 21.17 -2.86 -3.59
C PRO A 358 21.60 -3.39 -2.21
N PRO A 359 21.18 -2.81 -1.06
CA PRO A 359 21.36 -3.41 0.26
C PRO A 359 20.81 -4.85 0.38
N GLN A 360 19.57 -5.09 -0.02
CA GLN A 360 18.91 -6.39 0.02
C GLN A 360 19.60 -7.39 -0.90
N GLN A 361 20.04 -6.98 -2.10
CA GLN A 361 20.82 -7.84 -2.99
C GLN A 361 22.14 -8.29 -2.35
N ARG A 362 22.87 -7.36 -1.72
CA ARG A 362 24.11 -7.71 -0.99
C ARG A 362 23.84 -8.68 0.16
N ALA A 363 22.76 -8.45 0.89
CA ALA A 363 22.35 -9.29 2.01
C ALA A 363 21.92 -10.70 1.56
N LEU A 364 21.20 -10.82 0.44
CA LEU A 364 20.90 -12.11 -0.19
C LEU A 364 22.18 -12.83 -0.63
N GLY A 365 23.16 -12.11 -1.17
CA GLY A 365 24.49 -12.63 -1.47
C GLY A 365 25.25 -13.11 -0.22
N PHE A 366 25.19 -12.36 0.88
CA PHE A 366 25.80 -12.75 2.16
C PHE A 366 25.14 -14.01 2.73
N LEU A 367 23.80 -14.04 2.79
CA LEU A 367 23.02 -15.22 3.19
C LEU A 367 23.41 -16.45 2.36
N HIS A 368 23.56 -16.28 1.06
CA HIS A 368 24.04 -17.34 0.17
C HIS A 368 25.43 -17.86 0.59
N SER A 369 26.35 -16.96 0.91
CA SER A 369 27.72 -17.33 1.35
C SER A 369 27.71 -18.12 2.67
N VAL A 370 26.87 -17.74 3.63
CA VAL A 370 26.69 -18.42 4.91
C VAL A 370 26.13 -19.82 4.69
N TRP A 371 25.07 -19.92 3.88
CA TRP A 371 24.44 -21.20 3.55
C TRP A 371 25.42 -22.18 2.91
N ARG A 372 26.19 -21.73 1.92
CA ARG A 372 27.18 -22.57 1.23
C ARG A 372 28.22 -23.15 2.19
N THR A 373 28.62 -22.37 3.19
CA THR A 373 29.61 -22.75 4.19
C THR A 373 29.05 -23.77 5.19
N GLY A 374 27.77 -23.65 5.56
CA GLY A 374 27.09 -24.51 6.53
C GLY A 374 26.14 -25.56 5.95
N LYS A 375 26.29 -25.96 4.68
CA LYS A 375 25.30 -26.76 3.92
C LYS A 375 24.78 -28.04 4.60
N LYS A 376 25.52 -28.62 5.54
CA LYS A 376 25.10 -29.83 6.27
C LYS A 376 24.18 -29.56 7.46
N ASP A 377 24.18 -28.31 7.93
CA ASP A 377 23.55 -27.89 9.17
C ASP A 377 22.24 -27.13 8.92
N PHE A 378 21.95 -26.82 7.64
CA PHE A 378 20.77 -26.07 7.23
C PHE A 378 19.91 -26.86 6.24
N GLU A 379 18.59 -26.80 6.40
CA GLU A 379 17.61 -27.45 5.53
C GLU A 379 16.42 -26.51 5.30
N LEU A 380 16.00 -26.35 4.04
CA LEU A 380 14.81 -25.55 3.71
C LEU A 380 13.58 -26.45 3.81
N VAL A 381 12.56 -26.05 4.55
CA VAL A 381 11.33 -26.83 4.78
C VAL A 381 10.12 -25.93 4.56
N GLU A 382 9.18 -26.32 3.69
CA GLU A 382 8.02 -25.50 3.31
C GLU A 382 8.43 -24.12 2.72
N PRO A 383 7.54 -23.38 2.01
CA PRO A 383 7.98 -22.20 1.26
C PRO A 383 8.61 -21.09 2.13
N ASN A 384 8.24 -20.99 3.41
CA ASN A 384 8.63 -19.88 4.30
C ASN A 384 9.40 -20.30 5.57
N SER A 385 10.02 -21.48 5.61
CA SER A 385 10.75 -21.90 6.81
C SER A 385 12.09 -22.59 6.57
N LEU A 386 12.96 -22.45 7.56
CA LEU A 386 14.34 -22.90 7.50
C LEU A 386 14.68 -23.64 8.80
N LEU A 387 15.18 -24.86 8.67
CA LEU A 387 15.68 -25.66 9.78
C LEU A 387 17.19 -25.54 9.95
N ILE A 388 17.62 -25.47 11.21
CA ILE A 388 19.02 -25.36 11.61
C ILE A 388 19.30 -26.47 12.63
N ARG A 389 20.42 -27.15 12.46
CA ARG A 389 20.98 -28.05 13.48
C ARG A 389 22.06 -27.32 14.25
N GLY A 390 21.84 -27.11 15.54
CA GLY A 390 22.85 -26.54 16.43
C GLY A 390 23.93 -27.55 16.81
N VAL A 391 25.12 -27.05 17.18
CA VAL A 391 26.22 -27.89 17.70
C VAL A 391 25.83 -28.58 19.01
N SER A 392 24.89 -28.01 19.78
CA SER A 392 24.34 -28.66 20.98
C SER A 392 23.58 -29.96 20.73
N GLY A 393 23.14 -30.21 19.48
CA GLY A 393 22.24 -31.30 19.11
C GLY A 393 20.76 -30.89 19.05
N LEU A 394 20.39 -29.72 19.59
CA LEU A 394 19.07 -29.13 19.40
C LEU A 394 18.87 -28.71 17.94
N ALA A 395 17.60 -28.59 17.55
CA ALA A 395 17.22 -28.07 16.24
C ALA A 395 16.38 -26.82 16.39
N TYR A 396 16.46 -25.94 15.39
CA TYR A 396 15.72 -24.69 15.34
C TYR A 396 14.98 -24.58 14.02
N ARG A 397 13.77 -24.00 14.07
CA ARG A 397 12.99 -23.62 12.89
C ARG A 397 12.86 -22.10 12.90
N LEU A 398 13.30 -21.48 11.82
CA LEU A 398 13.06 -20.07 11.53
C LEU A 398 11.85 -19.98 10.60
N ARG A 399 10.90 -19.10 10.91
CA ARG A 399 9.87 -18.69 9.95
C ARG A 399 9.94 -17.20 9.75
N VAL A 400 9.92 -16.79 8.49
CA VAL A 400 9.75 -15.40 8.12
C VAL A 400 8.25 -15.12 8.16
N VAL A 401 7.86 -14.11 8.94
CA VAL A 401 6.47 -13.71 9.15
C VAL A 401 6.34 -12.21 8.99
N GLY A 402 5.13 -11.74 8.76
CA GLY A 402 4.85 -10.31 8.61
C GLY A 402 4.73 -9.87 7.16
N ARG A 403 4.22 -8.66 7.01
CA ARG A 403 3.92 -8.01 5.73
C ARG A 403 5.24 -7.59 5.02
N PRO A 404 5.24 -7.53 3.69
CA PRO A 404 6.35 -6.97 2.92
C PRO A 404 6.90 -5.65 3.50
N GLY A 405 8.22 -5.52 3.51
CA GLY A 405 8.90 -4.35 4.09
C GLY A 405 8.95 -4.29 5.63
N ASN A 406 8.15 -5.10 6.34
CA ASN A 406 8.18 -5.23 7.81
C ASN A 406 8.21 -6.71 8.26
N ALA A 407 8.99 -7.53 7.56
CA ALA A 407 9.11 -8.94 7.88
C ALA A 407 9.99 -9.15 9.12
N LEU A 408 9.54 -10.06 9.99
CA LEU A 408 10.21 -10.49 11.20
C LEU A 408 10.60 -11.97 11.08
N VAL A 409 11.65 -12.38 11.80
CA VAL A 409 12.08 -13.77 11.88
C VAL A 409 11.69 -14.32 13.25
N LYS A 410 10.76 -15.27 13.28
CA LYS A 410 10.38 -16.00 14.50
C LYS A 410 11.19 -17.29 14.62
N VAL A 411 11.62 -17.61 15.84
CA VAL A 411 12.48 -18.77 16.13
C VAL A 411 11.77 -19.73 17.06
N TRP A 412 11.71 -21.00 16.65
CA TRP A 412 11.27 -22.11 17.48
C TRP A 412 12.40 -23.11 17.67
N THR A 413 12.54 -23.64 18.87
CA THR A 413 13.52 -24.68 19.20
C THR A 413 12.83 -26.02 19.43
N TYR A 414 13.58 -27.08 19.16
CA TYR A 414 13.16 -28.47 19.16
C TYR A 414 14.26 -29.34 19.77
N PRO A 415 13.91 -30.47 20.39
CA PRO A 415 14.90 -31.35 21.00
C PRO A 415 15.84 -32.00 19.97
N ASP A 416 15.35 -32.21 18.74
CA ASP A 416 16.12 -32.78 17.63
C ASP A 416 15.52 -32.40 16.26
N ILE A 417 16.28 -32.65 15.18
CA ILE A 417 15.88 -32.27 13.82
C ILE A 417 14.62 -32.99 13.32
N GLU A 418 14.35 -34.21 13.81
CA GLU A 418 13.19 -34.98 13.36
C GLU A 418 11.90 -34.37 13.93
N CYS A 419 11.95 -33.93 15.19
CA CYS A 419 10.90 -33.15 15.82
C CYS A 419 10.67 -31.82 15.09
N ALA A 420 11.74 -31.13 14.68
CA ALA A 420 11.63 -29.89 13.91
C ALA A 420 10.97 -30.12 12.53
N ARG A 421 11.34 -31.18 11.81
CA ARG A 421 10.70 -31.57 10.54
C ARG A 421 9.23 -31.94 10.70
N ALA A 422 8.88 -32.63 11.79
CA ALA A 422 7.50 -33.00 12.08
C ALA A 422 6.68 -31.87 12.72
N ASN A 423 7.30 -30.70 13.00
CA ASN A 423 6.75 -29.59 13.76
C ASN A 423 6.10 -30.02 15.09
N ARG A 424 6.81 -30.82 15.89
CA ARG A 424 6.33 -31.33 17.19
C ARG A 424 7.27 -30.90 18.30
N LEU A 425 6.70 -30.61 19.48
CA LEU A 425 7.44 -30.24 20.69
C LEU A 425 8.18 -28.90 20.54
N GLU A 426 7.59 -27.96 19.82
CA GLU A 426 8.16 -26.62 19.66
C GLU A 426 8.14 -25.83 20.97
N VAL A 427 9.19 -25.06 21.19
CA VAL A 427 9.28 -24.03 22.22
C VAL A 427 9.72 -22.74 21.55
N PHE A 428 8.99 -21.65 21.76
CA PHE A 428 9.33 -20.36 21.19
C PHE A 428 10.55 -19.75 21.90
N ILE A 429 11.41 -19.07 21.14
CA ILE A 429 12.52 -18.29 21.67
C ILE A 429 12.50 -16.91 21.01
N CYS A 430 12.43 -15.86 21.82
CA CYS A 430 12.62 -14.51 21.36
C CYS A 430 14.12 -14.20 21.27
N ILE A 431 14.62 -13.84 20.10
CA ILE A 431 15.99 -13.40 19.91
C ILE A 431 15.91 -12.02 19.27
N GLN A 432 16.27 -11.00 20.03
CA GLN A 432 16.35 -9.65 19.52
C GLN A 432 17.68 -9.45 18.79
N VAL A 433 17.61 -8.86 17.60
CA VAL A 433 18.79 -8.40 16.88
C VAL A 433 18.90 -6.90 17.17
N PHE A 434 19.94 -6.48 17.90
CA PHE A 434 20.15 -5.07 18.19
C PHE A 434 20.50 -4.30 16.91
N GLU A 435 19.66 -3.35 16.53
CA GLU A 435 19.76 -2.57 15.31
C GLU A 435 20.14 -1.11 15.65
N CYS A 436 21.43 -0.83 15.84
CA CYS A 436 21.88 0.50 16.27
C CYS A 436 21.83 1.59 15.19
N LYS A 437 21.44 1.27 13.94
CA LYS A 437 21.48 2.18 12.77
C LYS A 437 20.31 1.96 11.80
N GLY A 438 19.15 1.54 12.30
CA GLY A 438 17.99 1.19 11.50
C GLY A 438 17.91 -0.29 11.11
N PRO A 439 16.80 -0.71 10.48
CA PRO A 439 16.49 -2.11 10.27
C PRO A 439 17.46 -2.79 9.31
N LEU A 440 18.02 -3.92 9.72
CA LEU A 440 18.95 -4.66 8.87
C LEU A 440 18.20 -5.23 7.66
N PRO A 441 18.85 -5.38 6.48
CA PRO A 441 18.27 -6.12 5.37
C PRO A 441 17.87 -7.54 5.79
N LEU A 442 16.78 -8.06 5.23
CA LEU A 442 16.18 -9.33 5.69
C LEU A 442 17.15 -10.52 5.53
N GLY A 443 17.94 -10.50 4.45
CA GLY A 443 18.99 -11.49 4.22
C GLY A 443 20.07 -11.51 5.31
N ASP A 444 20.48 -10.33 5.81
CA ASP A 444 21.52 -10.19 6.84
C ASP A 444 20.98 -10.59 8.22
N ARG A 445 19.72 -10.23 8.52
CA ARG A 445 19.03 -10.73 9.72
C ARG A 445 19.01 -12.25 9.72
N LEU A 446 18.50 -12.86 8.64
CA LEU A 446 18.42 -14.32 8.55
C LEU A 446 19.81 -14.98 8.62
N ALA A 447 20.82 -14.41 7.96
CA ALA A 447 22.19 -14.91 8.02
C ALA A 447 22.77 -14.85 9.44
N SER A 448 22.45 -13.80 10.21
CA SER A 448 22.85 -13.66 11.61
C SER A 448 22.23 -14.76 12.48
N PHE A 449 20.94 -15.04 12.30
CA PHE A 449 20.28 -16.18 12.96
C PHE A 449 20.95 -17.52 12.62
N LEU A 450 21.28 -17.75 11.34
CA LEU A 450 21.94 -18.98 10.91
C LEU A 450 23.28 -19.20 11.60
N LEU A 451 24.09 -18.13 11.70
CA LEU A 451 25.40 -18.21 12.33
C LEU A 451 25.29 -18.39 13.85
N ALA A 452 24.38 -17.64 14.49
CA ALA A 452 24.18 -17.68 15.94
C ALA A 452 23.64 -19.05 16.39
N LEU A 453 22.61 -19.57 15.72
CA LEU A 453 21.96 -20.84 16.11
C LEU A 453 22.75 -22.07 15.70
N ARG A 454 23.63 -21.98 14.69
CA ARG A 454 24.58 -23.07 14.40
C ARG A 454 25.54 -23.26 15.56
N GLU A 455 26.13 -22.18 16.06
CA GLU A 455 27.04 -22.18 17.22
C GLU A 455 26.28 -21.89 18.53
N ASP A 456 25.07 -22.44 18.68
CA ASP A 456 24.11 -22.11 19.74
C ASP A 456 24.70 -22.08 21.16
N ARG A 457 25.51 -23.08 21.55
CA ARG A 457 26.18 -23.10 22.87
C ARG A 457 27.14 -21.94 23.09
N LYS A 458 27.81 -21.46 22.03
CA LYS A 458 28.69 -20.30 22.10
C LYS A 458 27.87 -19.01 22.12
N SER A 459 26.87 -18.93 21.26
CA SER A 459 25.98 -17.76 21.15
C SER A 459 25.14 -17.54 22.40
N ALA A 460 24.88 -18.58 23.20
CA ALA A 460 24.21 -18.47 24.49
C ALA A 460 24.94 -17.56 25.49
N SER A 461 26.23 -17.27 25.30
CA SER A 461 26.92 -16.27 26.15
C SER A 461 26.58 -14.81 25.82
N GLU A 462 25.97 -14.57 24.66
CA GLU A 462 25.63 -13.23 24.15
C GLU A 462 24.12 -13.07 23.91
N ILE A 463 23.33 -14.17 23.94
CA ILE A 463 21.88 -14.18 23.72
C ILE A 463 21.23 -14.77 24.97
N SER A 464 20.61 -13.90 25.78
CA SER A 464 20.09 -14.25 27.11
C SER A 464 19.03 -15.36 27.05
N THR A 465 18.13 -15.33 26.07
CA THR A 465 17.05 -16.31 25.93
C THR A 465 17.56 -17.70 25.53
N LEU A 466 18.68 -17.77 24.81
CA LEU A 466 19.38 -19.05 24.57
C LEU A 466 20.06 -19.55 25.85
N GLU A 467 20.63 -18.67 26.66
CA GLU A 467 21.18 -19.04 27.98
C GLU A 467 20.10 -19.61 28.90
N MET A 468 18.94 -18.96 28.95
CA MET A 468 17.77 -19.40 29.71
C MET A 468 17.30 -20.79 29.24
N LEU A 469 17.20 -20.99 27.91
CA LEU A 469 16.87 -22.29 27.32
C LEU A 469 17.85 -23.36 27.78
N PHE A 470 19.15 -23.14 27.61
CA PHE A 470 20.15 -24.15 27.96
C PHE A 470 20.17 -24.43 29.45
N THR A 471 19.99 -23.41 30.29
CA THR A 471 19.90 -23.57 31.74
C THR A 471 18.68 -24.39 32.14
N ALA A 472 17.50 -24.11 31.55
CA ALA A 472 16.29 -24.89 31.80
C ALA A 472 16.46 -26.34 31.32
N TRP A 473 17.02 -26.52 30.12
CA TRP A 473 17.22 -27.83 29.51
C TRP A 473 18.26 -28.69 30.24
N ASP A 474 19.39 -28.10 30.65
CA ASP A 474 20.45 -28.79 31.39
C ASP A 474 19.98 -29.22 32.80
N ASN A 475 19.00 -28.49 33.37
CA ASN A 475 18.37 -28.82 34.65
C ASN A 475 17.22 -29.85 34.53
N CYS A 476 16.71 -30.11 33.33
CA CYS A 476 15.69 -31.13 33.08
C CYS A 476 16.33 -32.51 32.89
N ARG A 477 15.92 -33.48 33.71
CA ARG A 477 16.27 -34.90 33.55
C ARG A 477 15.02 -35.76 33.46
N PRO A 478 14.98 -36.77 32.56
CA PRO A 478 16.02 -37.16 31.60
C PRO A 478 16.20 -36.15 30.43
N GLN A 479 17.37 -36.12 29.81
CA GLN A 479 17.63 -35.30 28.61
C GLN A 479 17.16 -36.05 27.35
N ASP A 480 15.85 -36.30 27.27
CA ASP A 480 15.18 -36.94 26.15
C ASP A 480 13.88 -36.21 25.79
N ARG A 481 13.12 -36.72 24.81
CA ARG A 481 11.87 -36.08 24.36
C ARG A 481 10.84 -35.91 25.49
N ALA A 482 10.80 -36.80 26.48
CA ALA A 482 9.87 -36.70 27.61
C ALA A 482 10.32 -35.62 28.63
N GLY A 483 11.63 -35.49 28.85
CA GLY A 483 12.18 -34.37 29.61
C GLY A 483 11.94 -33.03 28.92
N TRP A 484 11.99 -33.00 27.58
CA TRP A 484 11.73 -31.79 26.80
C TRP A 484 10.27 -31.36 26.90
N GLU A 485 9.33 -32.32 26.81
CA GLU A 485 7.91 -32.07 27.07
C GLU A 485 7.68 -31.45 28.45
N THR A 486 8.35 -31.98 29.49
CA THR A 486 8.27 -31.45 30.86
C THR A 486 8.81 -30.02 30.95
N MET A 487 9.90 -29.70 30.23
CA MET A 487 10.47 -28.36 30.16
C MET A 487 9.48 -27.39 29.47
N ARG A 488 8.94 -27.78 28.33
CA ARG A 488 7.93 -27.01 27.60
C ARG A 488 6.69 -26.72 28.46
N GLU A 489 6.19 -27.69 29.22
CA GLU A 489 5.05 -27.49 30.13
C GLU A 489 5.32 -26.44 31.22
N ARG A 490 6.58 -26.29 31.64
CA ARG A 490 6.99 -25.26 32.62
C ARG A 490 7.21 -23.88 31.99
N HIS A 491 7.35 -23.81 30.67
CA HIS A 491 7.59 -22.60 29.89
C HIS A 491 6.56 -22.48 28.76
N PRO A 492 5.26 -22.30 29.07
CA PRO A 492 4.19 -22.31 28.08
C PRO A 492 4.30 -21.19 27.03
N HIS A 493 4.88 -20.04 27.41
CA HIS A 493 5.13 -18.91 26.51
C HIS A 493 6.53 -18.93 25.86
N GLY A 494 7.32 -19.98 26.12
CA GLY A 494 8.70 -20.08 25.66
C GLY A 494 9.68 -19.23 26.48
N PHE A 495 10.77 -18.81 25.84
CA PHE A 495 11.82 -17.99 26.43
C PHE A 495 11.82 -16.60 25.79
N VAL A 496 11.41 -15.61 26.57
CA VAL A 496 11.29 -14.20 26.16
C VAL A 496 12.01 -13.34 27.20
N GLU A 497 12.70 -12.29 26.77
CA GLU A 497 13.23 -11.29 27.70
C GLU A 497 12.06 -10.52 28.29
N VAL A 498 11.87 -10.59 29.60
CA VAL A 498 10.91 -9.73 30.31
C VAL A 498 11.59 -8.37 30.43
N GLN A 499 11.15 -7.38 29.66
CA GLN A 499 11.41 -6.00 30.01
C GLN A 499 10.67 -5.76 31.33
N ASN A 500 11.39 -5.44 32.39
CA ASN A 500 10.74 -5.03 33.63
C ASN A 500 10.05 -3.68 33.35
N GLU A 501 8.79 -3.70 32.96
CA GLU A 501 7.90 -2.53 32.90
C GLU A 501 7.46 -2.13 34.34
N GLU A 502 8.39 -2.11 35.29
CA GLU A 502 8.12 -1.67 36.68
C GLU A 502 8.82 -0.36 37.06
N ASP A 503 9.54 0.30 36.14
CA ASP A 503 10.13 1.61 36.38
C ASP A 503 9.72 2.60 35.27
N ASP A 504 9.03 3.68 35.66
CA ASP A 504 8.70 4.91 34.89
C ASP A 504 7.29 5.06 34.27
N TRP A 505 6.23 4.51 34.89
CA TRP A 505 4.91 5.16 34.81
C TRP A 505 4.74 6.06 36.05
N PRO A 506 4.69 7.40 35.94
CA PRO A 506 4.29 8.23 37.06
C PRO A 506 2.86 7.84 37.47
N ASP A 507 2.64 7.64 38.77
CA ASP A 507 1.35 7.26 39.36
C ASP A 507 0.20 8.08 38.76
N GLU A 508 -0.88 7.40 38.35
CA GLU A 508 -2.09 7.94 37.67
C GLU A 508 -2.88 8.99 38.48
N ASP A 509 -2.35 9.48 39.60
CA ASP A 509 -3.05 10.40 40.51
C ASP A 509 -2.65 11.89 40.34
N ASP A 510 -1.80 12.25 39.35
CA ASP A 510 -1.35 13.65 39.12
C ASP A 510 -1.86 14.31 37.82
N TRP A 511 -2.78 13.66 37.09
CA TRP A 511 -3.45 14.29 35.95
C TRP A 511 -4.51 15.27 36.45
N THR A 512 -4.15 16.56 36.50
CA THR A 512 -5.16 17.62 36.53
C THR A 512 -5.88 17.68 35.19
N ASP A 513 -7.19 17.95 35.21
CA ASP A 513 -8.12 18.04 34.05
C ASP A 513 -7.71 19.07 32.95
N GLU A 514 -6.48 19.59 32.95
CA GLU A 514 -5.97 20.58 31.98
C GLU A 514 -5.03 20.00 30.91
N ASP A 515 -4.66 18.70 30.96
CA ASP A 515 -3.70 18.07 30.03
C ASP A 515 -4.34 17.06 29.02
N VAL A 516 -5.61 17.21 28.67
CA VAL A 516 -6.21 16.50 27.52
C VAL A 516 -5.88 17.28 26.25
N GLU A 517 -4.61 17.22 25.81
CA GLU A 517 -4.20 17.69 24.48
C GLU A 517 -4.19 16.51 23.49
N ASP A 518 -4.92 16.72 22.38
CA ASP A 518 -4.78 16.11 21.05
C ASP A 518 -4.51 14.60 20.96
N TYR A 519 -5.57 13.81 21.15
CA TYR A 519 -5.63 12.44 20.61
C TYR A 519 -6.11 12.49 19.15
N ASP A 520 -5.19 12.32 18.22
CA ASP A 520 -5.47 12.15 16.79
C ASP A 520 -5.38 10.66 16.39
N PRO A 521 -6.49 10.02 15.98
CA PRO A 521 -6.48 8.66 15.44
C PRO A 521 -5.69 8.50 14.13
N HIS A 522 -5.30 9.59 13.47
CA HIS A 522 -4.52 9.63 12.23
C HIS A 522 -3.02 9.87 12.43
N ASP A 523 -2.55 10.06 13.68
CA ASP A 523 -1.17 10.46 14.00
C ASP A 523 -0.37 9.36 14.73
N CYS A 524 -0.81 8.11 14.65
CA CYS A 524 -0.04 6.97 15.15
C CYS A 524 1.12 6.58 14.21
N ASP A 525 1.99 7.53 13.88
CA ASP A 525 3.32 7.31 13.32
C ASP A 525 4.14 8.63 13.41
N ASP A 526 4.55 9.07 14.62
CA ASP A 526 5.61 10.08 14.75
C ASP A 526 6.98 9.41 14.45
N PRO A 527 7.68 9.73 13.34
CA PRO A 527 8.98 9.14 13.02
C PRO A 527 10.14 9.90 13.69
N ARG A 528 9.88 10.96 14.47
CA ARG A 528 10.92 11.91 14.93
C ARG A 528 11.92 11.37 15.94
N ASP A 529 11.81 10.12 16.40
CA ASP A 529 12.81 9.57 17.32
C ASP A 529 14.01 8.87 16.66
N HIS A 530 14.03 8.64 15.34
CA HIS A 530 15.18 7.95 14.72
C HIS A 530 15.60 8.44 13.34
N ASP A 531 15.74 9.75 13.10
CA ASP A 531 16.49 10.22 11.92
C ASP A 531 17.22 11.54 12.14
N ILE A 532 18.44 11.46 12.70
CA ILE A 532 19.45 12.51 12.54
C ILE A 532 20.70 11.86 11.94
N ILE A 533 20.87 11.97 10.61
CA ILE A 533 22.15 11.78 9.95
C ILE A 533 22.58 13.14 9.35
N PRO A 534 23.77 13.67 9.71
CA PRO A 534 24.25 14.95 9.19
C PRO A 534 24.81 14.83 7.76
N ASP A 535 24.55 15.86 6.96
CA ASP A 535 25.01 16.08 5.58
C ASP A 535 26.53 15.90 5.37
N PRO A 536 26.97 15.28 4.26
CA PRO A 536 28.27 15.52 3.68
C PRO A 536 28.25 16.67 2.65
N ALA A 537 29.19 17.60 2.81
CA ALA A 537 29.44 18.76 1.95
C ALA A 537 29.80 18.43 0.48
N PRO A 538 29.70 19.40 -0.46
CA PRO A 538 29.62 19.16 -1.90
C PRO A 538 30.98 19.19 -2.60
N ASP A 539 31.18 18.37 -3.65
CA ASP A 539 32.24 18.57 -4.64
C ASP A 539 31.78 18.25 -6.08
N GLU A 540 31.81 19.30 -6.90
CA GLU A 540 32.25 19.44 -8.30
C GLU A 540 31.75 18.50 -9.43
N GLN A 541 30.79 19.05 -10.19
CA GLN A 541 30.70 19.16 -11.66
C GLN A 541 31.51 18.19 -12.55
N HIS A 542 30.81 17.46 -13.43
CA HIS A 542 31.27 17.26 -14.81
C HIS A 542 30.11 17.11 -15.82
N VAL A 543 30.01 18.13 -16.69
CA VAL A 543 29.14 18.24 -17.87
C VAL A 543 29.72 17.43 -19.03
N LEU A 544 28.89 16.63 -19.72
CA LEU A 544 29.14 16.23 -21.12
C LEU A 544 27.83 16.22 -21.93
N THR A 545 27.74 17.19 -22.84
CA THR A 545 26.74 17.40 -23.89
C THR A 545 26.95 16.50 -25.12
N GLY A 546 25.86 16.05 -25.76
CA GLY A 546 25.84 15.46 -27.10
C GLY A 546 24.40 15.29 -27.65
N PRO A 547 24.17 15.31 -28.98
CA PRO A 547 23.09 16.09 -29.60
C PRO A 547 21.82 15.31 -30.00
N SER A 548 20.69 16.01 -29.99
CA SER A 548 19.40 15.60 -30.57
C SER A 548 19.38 15.69 -32.11
N PRO A 549 18.56 14.86 -32.79
CA PRO A 549 18.00 15.22 -34.08
C PRO A 549 16.46 15.22 -34.09
N THR A 550 15.95 16.08 -34.96
CA THR A 550 14.57 16.57 -35.17
C THR A 550 13.65 15.66 -36.02
N VAL A 551 12.38 15.61 -35.59
CA VAL A 551 11.07 15.73 -36.30
C VAL A 551 10.82 14.98 -37.63
N ALA A 552 9.69 14.25 -37.69
CA ALA A 552 8.80 14.18 -38.87
C ALA A 552 7.36 13.73 -38.50
N ASP A 553 6.36 14.48 -38.99
CA ASP A 553 4.91 14.26 -38.91
C ASP A 553 4.40 13.12 -39.82
N SER A 554 3.36 12.38 -39.36
CA SER A 554 2.33 11.62 -40.11
C SER A 554 1.68 10.60 -39.13
N ASP A 555 0.39 10.24 -39.05
CA ASP A 555 -0.82 10.45 -39.84
C ASP A 555 -2.04 10.10 -38.94
N VAL A 556 -3.13 10.89 -39.02
CA VAL A 556 -4.34 10.83 -38.15
C VAL A 556 -5.36 9.75 -38.55
N GLU A 557 -4.99 8.76 -39.38
CA GLU A 557 -5.91 7.66 -39.78
C GLU A 557 -5.59 6.30 -39.11
N SER A 558 -4.57 6.24 -38.24
CA SER A 558 -4.15 5.01 -37.56
C SER A 558 -4.87 4.73 -36.22
N GLU A 559 -5.41 5.76 -35.58
CA GLU A 559 -5.88 5.69 -34.18
C GLU A 559 -7.17 4.88 -34.03
N VAL A 560 -8.10 4.98 -34.98
CA VAL A 560 -9.40 4.28 -34.91
C VAL A 560 -9.27 2.76 -35.11
N SER A 561 -8.25 2.30 -35.85
CA SER A 561 -7.99 0.87 -36.04
C SER A 561 -7.30 0.26 -34.82
N ALA A 562 -6.34 0.98 -34.22
CA ALA A 562 -5.67 0.57 -33.00
C ALA A 562 -6.65 0.48 -31.81
N LEU A 563 -7.60 1.42 -31.72
CA LEU A 563 -8.63 1.45 -30.69
C LEU A 563 -9.54 0.21 -30.73
N ASN A 564 -9.98 -0.23 -31.91
CA ASN A 564 -10.81 -1.43 -32.05
C ASN A 564 -10.04 -2.73 -31.76
N GLU A 565 -8.76 -2.81 -32.12
CA GLU A 565 -7.91 -3.96 -31.80
C GLU A 565 -7.62 -4.06 -30.30
N LEU A 566 -7.46 -2.93 -29.63
CA LEU A 566 -7.28 -2.84 -28.18
C LEU A 566 -8.51 -3.36 -27.41
N TRP A 567 -9.70 -2.87 -27.75
CA TRP A 567 -10.95 -3.31 -27.13
C TRP A 567 -11.27 -4.77 -27.44
N GLN A 568 -10.95 -5.24 -28.65
CA GLN A 568 -11.09 -6.66 -29.00
C GLN A 568 -10.12 -7.53 -28.21
N SER A 569 -8.87 -7.07 -27.98
CA SER A 569 -7.89 -7.79 -27.15
C SER A 569 -8.30 -7.86 -25.68
N ILE A 570 -8.87 -6.79 -25.13
CA ILE A 570 -9.39 -6.76 -23.76
C ILE A 570 -10.64 -7.68 -23.65
N ALA A 571 -11.59 -7.56 -24.58
CA ALA A 571 -12.80 -8.40 -24.60
C ALA A 571 -12.48 -9.90 -24.78
N ASP A 572 -11.51 -10.24 -25.63
CA ASP A 572 -11.07 -11.61 -25.85
C ASP A 572 -10.36 -12.19 -24.61
N ALA A 573 -9.62 -11.36 -23.85
CA ALA A 573 -9.00 -11.76 -22.58
C ALA A 573 -10.04 -12.02 -21.46
N HIS A 574 -11.14 -11.27 -21.46
CA HIS A 574 -12.25 -11.41 -20.51
C HIS A 574 -13.36 -12.39 -20.97
N GLY A 575 -13.20 -13.03 -22.14
CA GLY A 575 -14.12 -14.07 -22.61
C GLY A 575 -15.44 -13.57 -23.22
N GLU A 576 -15.55 -12.28 -23.48
CA GLU A 576 -16.75 -11.66 -24.06
C GLU A 576 -16.71 -11.70 -25.59
N ARG A 577 -17.16 -12.81 -26.18
CA ARG A 577 -17.47 -12.82 -27.62
C ARG A 577 -18.76 -12.05 -27.88
N MET A 578 -18.63 -10.86 -28.46
CA MET A 578 -19.72 -10.19 -29.17
C MET A 578 -20.23 -11.13 -30.28
N SER A 579 -21.43 -11.67 -30.09
CA SER A 579 -22.14 -12.45 -31.11
C SER A 579 -22.61 -11.47 -32.18
N GLY A 580 -22.13 -11.63 -33.41
CA GLY A 580 -22.37 -10.71 -34.53
C GLY A 580 -23.80 -10.66 -35.07
#